data_AF-A0A1W9QV41-F1
#
_entry.id   AF-A0A1W9QV41-F1
#
_cell.length_a   1.000
_cell.length_b   1.000
_cell.length_c   1.000
_cell.angle_alpha   90.00
_cell.angle_beta   90.00
_cell.angle_gamma   90.00
#
_symmetry.space_group_name_H-M   'P 1'
#
loop_
_entity.id
_entity.type
_entity.pdbx_description
1 polymer ?
#
loop_
_entity_poly.entity_id
_entity_poly.type
_entity_poly.pdbx_seq_one_letter_code
_entity_poly.pdbx_strand_id
1 'polypeptide(L)'
;MKTIITRTLSGAVYTLLIVGSIIWGPFAFGILFLFFLIISLSEYYKLSSKAGIKLEKISFLAAGIITYILVLSCLLEYLNIRFLLLSLPFLLLIFIVELFRKNSHHVRNISLSLLGLFYLVVPLSLLNVLFY
;
A
#
# COMPACT_ATOMS: atom_id res chain seq x y z
N MET A 1 -9.07 15.89 -30.22
CA MET A 1 -7.59 15.76 -30.35
C MET A 1 -6.86 15.96 -29.01
N LYS A 2 -7.08 17.04 -28.25
CA LYS A 2 -6.42 17.29 -26.95
C LYS A 2 -6.51 16.11 -25.96
N THR A 3 -7.66 15.45 -25.89
CA THR A 3 -7.93 14.30 -25.00
C THR A 3 -7.16 13.02 -25.36
N ILE A 4 -6.86 12.79 -26.64
CA ILE A 4 -6.09 11.62 -27.08
C ILE A 4 -4.62 11.85 -26.71
N ILE A 5 -4.10 13.04 -27.00
CA ILE A 5 -2.71 13.42 -26.72
C ILE A 5 -2.43 13.35 -25.21
N THR A 6 -3.32 13.87 -24.36
CA THR A 6 -3.11 13.81 -22.90
C THR A 6 -3.10 12.39 -22.36
N ARG A 7 -3.97 11.50 -22.86
CA ARG A 7 -4.02 10.08 -22.46
C ARG A 7 -2.76 9.33 -22.89
N THR A 8 -2.30 9.56 -24.12
CA THR A 8 -1.06 8.95 -24.63
C THR A 8 0.15 9.43 -23.83
N LEU A 9 0.22 10.73 -23.52
CA LEU A 9 1.32 11.30 -22.73
C LEU A 9 1.33 10.72 -21.31
N SER A 10 0.19 10.64 -20.63
CA SER A 10 0.13 10.06 -19.28
C SER A 10 0.51 8.58 -19.26
N GLY A 11 0.11 7.82 -20.29
CA GLY A 11 0.52 6.42 -20.44
C GLY A 11 2.02 6.30 -20.68
N ALA A 12 2.58 7.12 -21.56
CA ALA A 12 4.02 7.13 -21.84
C ALA A 12 4.86 7.46 -20.59
N VAL A 13 4.44 8.46 -19.80
CA VAL A 13 5.10 8.82 -18.53
C VAL A 13 5.07 7.65 -17.55
N TYR A 14 3.92 6.99 -17.39
CA TYR A 14 3.80 5.82 -16.51
C TYR A 14 4.72 4.67 -16.93
N THR A 15 4.75 4.35 -18.22
CA THR A 15 5.63 3.31 -18.76
C THR A 15 7.09 3.66 -18.57
N LEU A 16 7.49 4.91 -18.85
CA LEU A 16 8.87 5.37 -18.65
C LEU A 16 9.29 5.31 -17.18
N LEU A 17 8.40 5.65 -16.26
CA LEU A 17 8.66 5.57 -14.82
C LEU A 17 8.92 4.13 -14.36
N ILE A 18 8.10 3.17 -14.81
CA ILE A 18 8.28 1.76 -14.45
C ILE A 18 9.52 1.16 -15.12
N VAL A 19 9.68 1.34 -16.43
CA VAL A 19 10.84 0.80 -17.15
C VAL A 19 12.13 1.43 -16.63
N GLY A 20 12.11 2.75 -16.39
CA GLY A 20 13.23 3.48 -15.80
C GLY A 20 13.58 2.97 -14.40
N SER A 21 12.58 2.69 -13.55
CA SER A 21 12.85 2.16 -12.21
C SER A 21 13.41 0.73 -12.25
N ILE A 22 12.99 -0.09 -13.23
CA ILE A 22 13.56 -1.42 -13.43
C ILE A 22 15.03 -1.35 -13.85
N ILE A 23 15.37 -0.47 -14.78
CA ILE A 23 16.76 -0.33 -15.26
C ILE A 23 17.68 0.22 -14.16
N TRP A 24 17.17 1.11 -13.31
CA TRP A 24 17.97 1.73 -12.26
C TRP A 24 18.25 0.80 -11.08
N GLY A 25 17.39 -0.20 -10.88
CA GLY A 25 17.60 -1.29 -9.92
C GLY A 25 16.52 -1.41 -8.84
N PRO A 26 16.69 -2.38 -7.92
CA PRO A 26 15.63 -2.81 -7.01
C PRO A 26 15.19 -1.72 -6.03
N PHE A 27 16.11 -0.84 -5.61
CA PHE A 27 15.80 0.26 -4.69
C PHE A 27 14.91 1.33 -5.33
N ALA A 28 15.21 1.71 -6.59
CA ALA A 28 14.41 2.68 -7.33
C ALA A 28 13.00 2.14 -7.63
N PHE A 29 12.91 0.86 -8.00
CA PHE A 29 11.64 0.17 -8.18
C PHE A 29 10.82 0.13 -6.89
N GLY A 30 11.45 -0.24 -5.76
CA GLY A 30 10.79 -0.30 -4.46
C GLY A 30 10.24 1.03 -3.98
N ILE A 31 10.98 2.14 -4.17
CA ILE A 31 10.50 3.49 -3.83
C ILE A 31 9.32 3.90 -4.70
N LEU A 32 9.39 3.62 -6.01
CA LEU A 32 8.33 3.96 -6.94
C LEU A 32 7.01 3.25 -6.59
N PHE A 33 7.09 1.96 -6.28
CA PHE A 33 5.92 1.19 -5.87
C PHE A 33 5.42 1.54 -4.46
N LEU A 34 6.30 1.99 -3.55
CA LEU A 34 5.88 2.59 -2.28
C LEU A 34 5.03 3.84 -2.50
N PHE A 35 5.45 4.71 -3.44
CA PHE A 35 4.69 5.90 -3.79
C PHE A 35 3.30 5.54 -4.36
N PHE A 36 3.22 4.57 -5.27
CA PHE A 36 1.94 4.07 -5.77
C PHE A 36 1.06 3.47 -4.66
N LEU A 37 1.66 2.72 -3.74
CA LEU A 37 0.94 2.15 -2.59
C LEU A 37 0.30 3.23 -1.71
N ILE A 38 1.02 4.31 -1.41
CA ILE A 38 0.50 5.44 -0.60
C ILE A 38 -0.70 6.10 -1.30
N ILE A 39 -0.62 6.28 -2.62
CA ILE A 39 -1.73 6.82 -3.42
C ILE A 39 -2.92 5.85 -3.38
N SER A 40 -2.70 4.58 -3.65
CA SER A 40 -3.75 3.56 -3.67
C SER A 40 -4.46 3.41 -2.32
N LEU A 41 -3.72 3.38 -1.21
CA LEU A 41 -4.32 3.34 0.13
C LEU A 41 -5.11 4.63 0.43
N SER A 42 -4.59 5.78 0.02
CA SER A 42 -5.29 7.06 0.20
C SER A 42 -6.59 7.13 -0.59
N GLU A 43 -6.61 6.59 -1.82
CA GLU A 43 -7.82 6.49 -2.64
C GLU A 43 -8.81 5.47 -2.09
N TYR A 44 -8.32 4.30 -1.66
CA TYR A 44 -9.13 3.29 -1.00
C TYR A 44 -9.86 3.84 0.22
N TYR A 45 -9.16 4.60 1.06
CA TYR A 45 -9.74 5.31 2.20
C TYR A 45 -10.83 6.31 1.76
N LYS A 46 -10.55 7.13 0.74
CA LYS A 46 -11.51 8.12 0.23
C LYS A 46 -12.76 7.45 -0.33
N LEU A 47 -12.61 6.36 -1.07
CA LEU A 47 -13.73 5.58 -1.62
C LEU A 47 -14.58 4.96 -0.52
N SER A 48 -13.94 4.37 0.48
CA SER A 48 -14.64 3.80 1.65
C SER A 48 -15.41 4.87 2.43
N SER A 49 -14.80 6.05 2.62
CA SER A 49 -15.45 7.19 3.26
C SER A 49 -16.68 7.67 2.48
N LYS A 50 -16.59 7.73 1.14
CA LYS A 50 -17.74 8.05 0.26
C LYS A 50 -18.85 7.00 0.34
N ALA A 51 -18.52 5.74 0.62
CA ALA A 51 -19.49 4.66 0.86
C ALA A 51 -20.10 4.68 2.28
N GLY A 52 -19.84 5.73 3.06
CA GLY A 52 -20.35 5.89 4.43
C GLY A 52 -19.52 5.17 5.50
N ILE A 53 -18.33 4.67 5.14
CA ILE A 53 -17.49 3.85 6.02
C ILE A 53 -16.24 4.65 6.37
N LYS A 54 -16.20 5.17 7.59
CA LYS A 54 -15.06 5.97 8.06
C LYS A 54 -14.04 5.07 8.73
N LEU A 55 -13.06 4.59 7.98
CA LEU A 55 -11.88 3.92 8.54
C LEU A 55 -11.08 4.91 9.40
N GLU A 56 -10.21 4.40 10.26
CA GLU A 56 -9.14 5.22 10.83
C GLU A 56 -8.02 5.37 9.78
N LYS A 57 -7.68 6.62 9.42
CA LYS A 57 -6.80 6.89 8.28
C LYS A 57 -5.32 6.65 8.59
N ILE A 58 -4.88 7.04 9.79
CA ILE A 58 -3.46 7.12 10.14
C ILE A 58 -2.90 5.71 10.37
N SER A 59 -3.52 4.92 11.24
CA SER A 59 -3.24 3.51 11.46
C SER A 59 -3.37 2.68 10.19
N PHE A 60 -4.39 2.90 9.35
CA PHE A 60 -4.51 2.19 8.07
C PHE A 60 -3.32 2.48 7.14
N LEU A 61 -3.00 3.76 6.91
CA LEU A 61 -1.86 4.14 6.06
C LEU A 61 -0.53 3.68 6.65
N ALA A 62 -0.32 3.90 7.96
CA ALA A 62 0.91 3.54 8.64
C ALA A 62 1.14 2.02 8.60
N ALA A 63 0.12 1.21 8.89
CA ALA A 63 0.24 -0.24 8.81
C ALA A 63 0.62 -0.71 7.41
N GLY A 64 -0.01 -0.15 6.36
CA GLY A 64 0.32 -0.51 4.97
C GLY A 64 1.72 -0.10 4.55
N ILE A 65 2.14 1.13 4.86
CA ILE A 65 3.48 1.65 4.56
C ILE A 65 4.56 0.84 5.29
N ILE A 66 4.38 0.62 6.60
CA ILE A 66 5.36 -0.11 7.42
C ILE A 66 5.46 -1.56 6.96
N THR A 67 4.34 -2.21 6.65
CA THR A 67 4.35 -3.59 6.15
C THR A 67 5.08 -3.67 4.80
N TYR A 68 4.83 -2.73 3.88
CA TYR A 68 5.56 -2.68 2.60
C TYR A 68 7.06 -2.48 2.80
N ILE A 69 7.46 -1.52 3.66
CA ILE A 69 8.88 -1.24 3.93
C ILE A 69 9.56 -2.47 4.54
N LEU A 70 8.91 -3.17 5.47
CA LEU A 70 9.43 -4.40 6.04
C LEU A 70 9.64 -5.48 4.97
N VAL A 71 8.66 -5.69 4.08
CA VAL A 71 8.80 -6.63 2.95
C VAL A 71 9.96 -6.23 2.05
N LEU A 72 10.01 -4.96 1.62
CA LEU A 72 11.08 -4.45 0.76
C LEU A 72 12.46 -4.61 1.41
N SER A 73 12.57 -4.34 2.71
CA SER A 73 13.83 -4.46 3.45
C SER A 73 14.27 -5.92 3.62
N CYS A 74 13.33 -6.86 3.72
CA CYS A 74 13.63 -8.29 3.72
C CYS A 74 14.09 -8.76 2.33
N LEU A 75 13.45 -8.26 1.26
CA LEU A 75 13.82 -8.60 -0.12
C LEU A 75 15.19 -8.03 -0.48
N LEU A 76 15.54 -6.83 -0.02
CA LEU A 76 16.87 -6.24 -0.24
C LEU A 76 17.97 -6.82 0.68
N GLU A 77 17.71 -7.93 1.39
CA GLU A 77 18.61 -8.58 2.35
C GLU A 77 19.09 -7.69 3.53
N TYR A 78 18.51 -6.51 3.73
CA TYR A 78 18.83 -5.64 4.87
C TYR A 78 18.27 -6.19 6.19
N LEU A 79 17.15 -6.91 6.12
CA LEU A 79 16.50 -7.53 7.28
C LEU A 79 16.27 -9.02 7.07
N ASN A 80 16.36 -9.78 8.15
CA ASN A 80 15.96 -11.18 8.14
C ASN A 80 14.43 -11.30 8.03
N ILE A 81 13.93 -12.31 7.33
CA ILE A 81 12.49 -12.60 7.18
C ILE A 81 11.72 -12.64 8.51
N ARG A 82 12.39 -12.95 9.63
CA ARG A 82 11.80 -12.91 10.99
C ARG A 82 11.24 -11.53 11.35
N PHE A 83 11.82 -10.44 10.84
CA PHE A 83 11.31 -9.08 11.09
C PHE A 83 9.96 -8.81 10.41
N LEU A 84 9.54 -9.65 9.46
CA LEU A 84 8.20 -9.57 8.89
C LEU A 84 7.12 -9.82 9.95
N LEU A 85 7.42 -10.56 11.01
CA LEU A 85 6.54 -10.73 12.17
C LEU A 85 6.19 -9.40 12.84
N LEU A 86 7.00 -8.35 12.66
CA LEU A 86 6.72 -7.02 13.17
C LEU A 86 5.53 -6.35 12.45
N SER A 87 5.09 -6.86 11.29
CA SER A 87 3.86 -6.39 10.64
C SER A 87 2.58 -6.81 11.39
N LEU A 88 2.61 -7.95 12.11
CA LEU A 88 1.47 -8.45 12.90
C LEU A 88 0.97 -7.46 13.96
N PRO A 89 1.82 -6.87 14.83
CA PRO A 89 1.34 -5.89 15.80
C PRO A 89 0.73 -4.65 15.13
N PHE A 90 1.19 -4.23 13.94
CA PHE A 90 0.55 -3.13 13.21
C PHE A 90 -0.83 -3.52 12.67
N LEU A 91 -1.00 -4.75 12.19
CA LEU A 91 -2.32 -5.25 11.83
C LEU A 91 -3.23 -5.32 13.05
N LEU A 92 -2.75 -5.84 14.19
CA LEU A 92 -3.49 -5.89 15.45
C LEU A 92 -3.85 -4.49 15.98
N LEU A 93 -2.99 -3.49 15.80
CA LEU A 93 -3.28 -2.11 16.18
C LEU A 93 -4.52 -1.57 15.45
N ILE A 94 -4.74 -1.94 14.18
CA ILE A 94 -5.97 -1.56 13.47
C ILE A 94 -7.21 -2.15 14.14
N PHE A 95 -7.14 -3.42 14.58
CA PHE A 95 -8.24 -4.04 15.32
C PHE A 95 -8.51 -3.29 16.62
N ILE A 96 -7.46 -3.01 17.40
CA ILE A 96 -7.57 -2.32 18.69
C ILE A 96 -8.19 -0.93 18.47
N VAL A 97 -7.57 -0.10 17.63
CA VAL A 97 -8.00 1.28 17.39
C VAL A 97 -9.44 1.33 16.88
N GLU A 98 -9.83 0.43 15.97
CA GLU A 98 -11.18 0.44 15.43
C GLU A 98 -12.21 -0.12 16.41
N LEU A 99 -11.84 -1.06 17.30
CA LEU A 99 -12.73 -1.64 18.32
C LEU A 99 -12.99 -0.69 19.49
N PHE A 100 -12.00 0.13 19.88
CA PHE A 100 -12.17 1.17 20.91
C PHE A 100 -12.86 2.44 20.39
N ARG A 101 -13.10 2.54 19.07
CA ARG A 101 -13.79 3.68 18.48
C ARG A 101 -15.29 3.60 18.75
N LYS A 102 -15.92 4.73 19.10
CA LYS A 102 -17.39 4.84 19.23
C LYS A 102 -18.08 4.87 17.86
N ASN A 103 -17.94 3.79 17.08
CA ASN A 103 -18.66 3.57 15.84
C ASN A 103 -19.76 2.52 16.06
N SER A 104 -20.79 2.48 15.23
CA SER A 104 -21.86 1.48 15.32
C SER A 104 -21.53 0.18 14.56
N HIS A 105 -20.47 0.18 13.74
CA HIS A 105 -20.15 -0.93 12.82
C HIS A 105 -18.65 -1.29 12.81
N HIS A 106 -18.08 -1.62 13.97
CA HIS A 106 -16.64 -1.92 14.14
C HIS A 106 -16.15 -3.07 13.25
N VAL A 107 -16.89 -4.18 13.21
CA VAL A 107 -16.52 -5.37 12.43
C VAL A 107 -16.44 -5.06 10.93
N ARG A 108 -17.36 -4.23 10.42
CA ARG A 108 -17.37 -3.80 9.01
C ARG A 108 -16.14 -2.96 8.68
N ASN A 109 -15.79 -2.02 9.55
CA ASN A 109 -14.63 -1.15 9.35
C ASN A 109 -13.32 -1.93 9.39
N ILE A 110 -13.17 -2.84 10.36
CA ILE A 110 -12.00 -3.73 10.48
C ILE A 110 -11.86 -4.59 9.22
N SER A 111 -12.96 -5.21 8.77
CA SER A 111 -12.96 -6.08 7.58
C SER A 111 -12.48 -5.33 6.35
N LEU A 112 -12.95 -4.10 6.13
CA LEU A 112 -12.53 -3.28 5.00
C LEU A 112 -11.10 -2.77 5.13
N SER A 113 -10.66 -2.36 6.32
CA SER A 113 -9.25 -1.99 6.54
C SER A 113 -8.32 -3.15 6.21
N LEU A 114 -8.64 -4.36 6.68
CA LEU A 114 -7.83 -5.54 6.38
C LEU A 114 -7.88 -5.90 4.90
N LEU A 115 -9.06 -5.88 4.30
CA LEU A 115 -9.23 -6.19 2.88
C LEU A 115 -8.44 -5.20 2.03
N GLY A 116 -8.50 -3.89 2.34
CA GLY A 116 -7.70 -2.87 1.68
C GLY A 116 -6.20 -3.10 1.81
N LEU A 117 -5.71 -3.48 2.99
CA LEU A 117 -4.30 -3.81 3.20
C LEU A 117 -3.89 -5.06 2.43
N PHE A 118 -4.63 -6.16 2.56
CA PHE A 118 -4.32 -7.40 1.85
C PHE A 118 -4.38 -7.21 0.33
N TYR A 119 -5.40 -6.49 -0.17
CA TYR A 119 -5.61 -6.29 -1.59
C TYR A 119 -4.60 -5.33 -2.24
N LEU A 120 -4.01 -4.40 -1.48
CA LEU A 120 -3.07 -3.41 -2.02
C LEU A 120 -1.62 -3.73 -1.64
N VAL A 121 -1.35 -3.94 -0.36
CA VAL A 121 0.02 -4.05 0.17
C VAL A 121 0.68 -5.36 -0.27
N VAL A 122 -0.04 -6.47 -0.24
CA VAL A 122 0.51 -7.79 -0.62
C VAL A 122 0.89 -7.83 -2.09
N PRO A 123 0.00 -7.55 -3.06
CA PRO A 123 0.37 -7.63 -4.48
C PRO A 123 1.43 -6.59 -4.86
N LEU A 124 1.35 -5.34 -4.36
CA LEU A 124 2.36 -4.33 -4.68
C LEU A 124 3.72 -4.66 -4.07
N SER A 125 3.77 -5.23 -2.87
CA SER A 125 5.04 -5.64 -2.26
C SER A 125 5.67 -6.83 -2.99
N LEU A 126 4.87 -7.80 -3.43
CA LEU A 126 5.31 -8.97 -4.21
C LEU A 126 5.95 -8.60 -5.55
N LEU A 127 5.61 -7.46 -6.16
CA LEU A 127 6.25 -7.03 -7.41
C LEU A 127 7.76 -6.78 -7.23
N ASN A 128 8.22 -6.48 -6.02
CA ASN A 128 9.64 -6.30 -5.75
C ASN A 128 10.43 -7.61 -5.82
N VAL A 129 9.75 -8.77 -5.81
CA VAL A 129 10.39 -10.08 -6.00
C VAL A 129 10.97 -10.23 -7.41
N LEU A 130 10.54 -9.44 -8.39
CA LEU A 130 11.07 -9.50 -9.76
C LEU A 130 12.60 -9.31 -9.88
N PHE A 131 13.24 -8.76 -8.86
CA PHE A 131 14.69 -8.52 -8.82
C PHE A 131 15.48 -9.60 -8.07
N TYR A 132 14.80 -10.66 -7.60
CA TYR A 132 15.36 -11.80 -6.89
C TYR A 132 15.04 -13.11 -7.60
#